data_AF-A0A392NR49-F1
#
_entry.id   AF-A0A392NR49-F1
#
_cell.length_a   1.000
_cell.length_b   1.000
_cell.length_c   1.000
_cell.angle_alpha   90.00
_cell.angle_beta   90.00
_cell.angle_gamma   90.00
#
_symmetry.space_group_name_H-M   'P 1'
#
loop_
_entity.id
_entity.type
_entity.pdbx_description
1 polymer ?
#
loop_
_entity_poly.entity_id
_entity_poly.type
_entity_poly.pdbx_seq_one_letter_code
_entity_poly.pdbx_strand_id
1 'polypeptide(L)'
;MVGSQTTEQGDCSKFKGARPHCCKKDPTVVDLLPGAPYNQQIANCCKGGVLSSWAQDPSNAVSSFQLIVGSAGTTNKTVKLPKNFTLKSPGPGYTCGPAKIVRPTQFLTSDKRRVTQALMTWNITCTYSQLLAQRTPTCCVSLSSFYNDTIVKCPTCTCGCQNKTQPDSCV
;
A
#
# COMPACT_ATOMS: atom_id res chain seq x y z
N MET A 1 7.69 -0.54 -16.75
CA MET A 1 6.72 0.03 -15.78
C MET A 1 6.88 1.54 -15.81
N VAL A 2 5.82 2.28 -15.51
CA VAL A 2 5.82 3.76 -15.49
C VAL A 2 5.08 4.20 -14.22
N GLY A 3 5.61 5.19 -13.51
CA GLY A 3 5.08 5.68 -12.24
C GLY A 3 5.38 4.79 -11.03
N SER A 4 5.92 3.59 -11.21
CA SER A 4 6.26 2.68 -10.10
C SER A 4 7.38 1.71 -10.47
N GLN A 5 7.95 1.05 -9.47
CA GLN A 5 8.96 0.02 -9.62
C GLN A 5 8.70 -1.14 -8.65
N THR A 6 9.04 -2.38 -9.05
CA THR A 6 9.06 -3.49 -8.08
C THR A 6 10.32 -3.44 -7.22
N THR A 7 10.20 -3.87 -5.96
CA THR A 7 11.34 -3.93 -5.03
C THR A 7 12.32 -5.05 -5.36
N GLU A 8 11.83 -6.13 -5.97
CA GLU A 8 12.61 -7.32 -6.29
C GLU A 8 12.34 -7.77 -7.72
N GLN A 9 13.34 -8.39 -8.34
CA GLN A 9 13.20 -9.01 -9.66
C GLN A 9 12.74 -10.47 -9.56
N GLY A 10 13.27 -11.25 -8.61
CA GLY A 10 13.01 -12.70 -8.49
C GLY A 10 13.74 -13.55 -9.53
N ASP A 11 13.39 -14.83 -9.63
CA ASP A 11 13.98 -15.75 -10.61
C ASP A 11 13.35 -15.60 -11.99
N CYS A 12 14.08 -14.94 -12.89
CA CYS A 12 13.70 -14.74 -14.28
C CYS A 12 14.37 -15.73 -15.26
N SER A 13 15.00 -16.82 -14.78
CA SER A 13 15.75 -17.78 -15.61
C SER A 13 14.96 -18.36 -16.79
N LYS A 14 13.63 -18.43 -16.68
CA LYS A 14 12.72 -18.89 -17.75
C LYS A 14 12.69 -17.97 -18.97
N PHE A 15 13.03 -16.69 -18.81
CA PHE A 15 12.98 -15.71 -19.89
C PHE A 15 14.37 -15.53 -20.51
N LYS A 16 14.58 -16.13 -21.68
CA LYS A 16 15.88 -16.11 -22.40
C LYS A 16 16.14 -14.83 -23.21
N GLY A 17 15.10 -14.02 -23.45
CA GLY A 17 15.17 -12.77 -24.22
C GLY A 17 15.25 -11.54 -23.32
N ALA A 18 14.44 -10.52 -23.62
CA ALA A 18 14.29 -9.36 -22.76
C ALA A 18 13.79 -9.80 -21.38
N ARG A 19 14.68 -9.72 -20.38
CA ARG A 19 14.36 -10.08 -18.99
C ARG A 19 13.28 -9.13 -18.45
N PRO A 20 12.14 -9.64 -17.96
CA PRO A 20 11.12 -8.80 -17.35
C PRO A 20 11.66 -8.04 -16.15
N HIS A 21 10.99 -6.92 -15.83
CA HIS A 21 11.28 -6.11 -14.65
C HIS A 21 11.12 -6.91 -13.35
N CYS A 22 10.15 -7.82 -13.31
CA CYS A 22 9.92 -8.75 -12.20
C CYS A 22 9.32 -10.06 -12.73
N CYS A 23 9.74 -11.19 -12.15
CA CYS A 23 9.26 -12.54 -12.45
C CYS A 23 8.60 -13.23 -11.25
N LYS A 24 8.51 -12.54 -10.11
CA LYS A 24 7.74 -13.03 -8.95
C LYS A 24 6.26 -13.08 -9.29
N LYS A 25 5.57 -14.09 -8.76
CA LYS A 25 4.10 -14.22 -8.89
C LYS A 25 3.34 -13.25 -7.98
N ASP A 26 4.00 -12.80 -6.92
CA ASP A 26 3.53 -11.90 -5.87
C ASP A 26 4.43 -10.65 -5.75
N PRO A 27 4.52 -9.82 -6.81
CA PRO A 27 5.40 -8.67 -6.81
C PRO A 27 4.95 -7.60 -5.80
N THR A 28 5.89 -7.01 -5.07
CA THR A 28 5.66 -5.77 -4.33
C THR A 28 6.00 -4.59 -5.24
N VAL A 29 5.00 -3.76 -5.55
CA VAL A 29 5.12 -2.57 -6.40
C VAL A 29 5.13 -1.33 -5.50
N VAL A 30 6.09 -0.44 -5.72
CA VAL A 30 6.28 0.79 -4.96
C VAL A 30 6.24 1.98 -5.92
N ASP A 31 5.52 3.02 -5.52
CA ASP A 31 5.42 4.27 -6.26
C ASP A 31 6.79 4.96 -6.35
N LEU A 32 7.09 5.62 -7.47
CA LEU A 32 8.36 6.34 -7.60
C LEU A 32 8.41 7.54 -6.64
N LEU A 33 9.61 7.99 -6.31
CA LEU A 33 9.79 9.19 -5.50
C LEU A 33 9.40 10.46 -6.28
N PRO A 34 8.96 11.53 -5.58
CA PRO A 34 8.78 12.84 -6.18
C PRO A 34 10.07 13.28 -6.90
N GLY A 35 9.95 13.78 -8.12
CA GLY A 35 11.10 14.13 -8.97
C GLY A 35 11.57 13.02 -9.91
N ALA A 36 10.80 11.94 -10.07
CA ALA A 36 11.05 10.92 -11.09
C ALA A 36 11.23 11.54 -12.49
N PRO A 37 12.04 10.95 -13.39
CA PRO A 37 12.22 11.43 -14.76
C PRO A 37 10.89 11.55 -15.52
N TYR A 38 10.72 12.59 -16.35
CA TYR A 38 9.45 12.87 -17.06
C TYR A 38 8.95 11.69 -17.91
N ASN A 39 9.88 10.95 -18.55
CA ASN A 39 9.56 9.75 -19.33
C ASN A 39 9.06 8.56 -18.50
N GLN A 40 9.19 8.62 -17.17
CA GLN A 40 8.75 7.61 -16.22
C GLN A 40 7.54 8.07 -15.40
N GLN A 41 7.00 9.27 -15.66
CA GLN A 41 5.84 9.80 -14.96
C GLN A 41 4.52 9.45 -15.68
N ILE A 42 3.46 9.34 -14.88
CA ILE A 42 2.07 9.29 -15.34
C ILE A 42 1.23 10.25 -14.48
N ALA A 43 0.03 10.61 -14.95
CA ALA A 43 -0.90 11.43 -14.18
C ALA A 43 -1.11 10.87 -12.76
N ASN A 44 -0.99 11.73 -11.75
CA ASN A 44 -1.11 11.39 -10.34
C ASN A 44 -0.13 10.30 -9.85
N CYS A 45 1.05 10.14 -10.45
CA CYS A 45 2.07 9.22 -9.94
C CYS A 45 3.01 9.88 -8.93
N CYS A 46 3.94 9.06 -8.45
CA CYS A 46 5.26 9.45 -8.00
C CYS A 46 5.26 10.20 -6.66
N LYS A 47 4.48 9.67 -5.71
CA LYS A 47 4.33 10.21 -4.34
C LYS A 47 5.14 9.44 -3.31
N GLY A 48 6.00 8.52 -3.74
CA GLY A 48 6.84 7.72 -2.85
C GLY A 48 6.05 6.82 -1.90
N GLY A 49 4.81 6.48 -2.23
CA GLY A 49 3.95 5.68 -1.35
C GLY A 49 3.37 6.47 -0.18
N VAL A 50 3.29 7.79 -0.29
CA VAL A 50 2.56 8.62 0.69
C VAL A 50 1.23 9.04 0.06
N LEU A 51 0.13 8.66 0.70
CA LEU A 51 -1.23 9.04 0.31
C LEU A 51 -1.90 9.78 1.47
N SER A 52 -2.39 10.99 1.20
CA SER A 52 -3.22 11.75 2.14
C SER A 52 -4.66 11.22 2.14
N SER A 53 -5.42 11.61 3.17
CA SER A 53 -6.86 11.41 3.10
C SER A 53 -7.48 12.33 2.05
N TRP A 54 -8.48 11.83 1.33
CA TRP A 54 -9.23 12.62 0.34
C TRP A 54 -9.83 13.90 0.94
N ALA A 55 -10.23 13.86 2.21
CA ALA A 55 -10.82 15.01 2.90
C ALA A 55 -9.80 16.09 3.26
N GLN A 56 -8.56 15.73 3.59
CA GLN A 56 -7.52 16.69 3.96
C GLN A 56 -6.83 17.28 2.73
N ASP A 57 -6.48 16.43 1.77
CA ASP A 57 -5.77 16.84 0.56
C ASP A 57 -6.16 15.93 -0.61
N PRO A 58 -7.18 16.32 -1.40
CA PRO A 58 -7.62 15.57 -2.57
C PRO A 58 -6.53 15.39 -3.62
N SER A 59 -5.61 16.35 -3.72
CA SER A 59 -4.53 16.32 -4.72
C SER A 59 -3.52 15.21 -4.42
N ASN A 60 -3.24 14.97 -3.13
CA ASN A 60 -2.32 13.94 -2.68
C ASN A 60 -2.97 12.57 -2.40
N ALA A 61 -4.30 12.49 -2.41
CA ALA A 61 -5.04 11.28 -2.03
C ALA A 61 -5.06 10.15 -3.08
N VAL A 62 -4.58 10.40 -4.31
CA VAL A 62 -4.61 9.41 -5.40
C VAL A 62 -3.21 9.17 -5.94
N SER A 63 -2.78 7.91 -6.02
CA SER A 63 -1.58 7.51 -6.78
C SER A 63 -1.97 6.60 -7.95
N SER A 64 -1.26 6.72 -9.07
CA SER A 64 -1.45 5.86 -10.24
C SER A 64 -0.13 5.45 -10.88
N PHE A 65 -0.12 4.24 -11.45
CA PHE A 65 1.03 3.69 -12.16
C PHE A 65 0.57 2.70 -13.23
N GLN A 66 1.44 2.45 -14.20
CA GLN A 66 1.23 1.48 -15.27
C GLN A 66 2.26 0.37 -15.23
N LEU A 67 1.77 -0.86 -15.38
CA LEU A 67 2.57 -2.06 -15.41
C LEU A 67 2.12 -2.97 -16.55
N ILE A 68 3.07 -3.73 -17.08
CA ILE A 68 2.84 -4.72 -18.12
C ILE A 68 3.03 -6.08 -17.47
N VAL A 69 1.98 -6.89 -17.46
CA VAL A 69 2.03 -8.25 -16.90
C VAL A 69 2.23 -9.25 -18.04
N GLY A 70 3.31 -10.01 -17.99
CA GLY A 70 3.55 -11.12 -18.91
C GLY A 70 2.51 -12.24 -18.71
N SER A 71 2.05 -12.85 -19.80
CA SER A 71 1.14 -14.00 -19.78
C SER A 71 -0.22 -13.76 -19.09
N ALA A 72 -0.69 -12.51 -19.01
CA ALA A 72 -1.96 -12.17 -18.38
C ALA A 72 -3.20 -12.53 -19.21
N GLY A 73 -3.06 -12.87 -20.50
CA GLY A 73 -4.16 -13.02 -21.45
C GLY A 73 -4.42 -11.73 -22.24
N THR A 74 -5.11 -11.82 -23.38
CA THR A 74 -5.32 -10.69 -24.32
C THR A 74 -6.80 -10.39 -24.58
N THR A 75 -7.71 -11.12 -23.95
CA THR A 75 -9.16 -10.97 -24.13
C THR A 75 -9.88 -10.97 -22.79
N ASN A 76 -11.09 -10.43 -22.74
CA ASN A 76 -11.90 -10.36 -21.51
C ASN A 76 -12.18 -11.73 -20.87
N LYS A 77 -12.03 -12.83 -21.63
CA LYS A 77 -12.19 -14.21 -21.14
C LYS A 77 -10.88 -14.83 -20.66
N THR A 78 -9.75 -14.40 -21.22
CA THR A 78 -8.42 -14.96 -20.90
C THR A 78 -7.71 -14.19 -19.81
N VAL A 79 -8.05 -12.90 -19.63
CA VAL A 79 -7.52 -12.07 -18.55
C VAL A 79 -7.94 -12.64 -17.20
N LYS A 80 -6.95 -13.02 -16.39
CA LYS A 80 -7.16 -13.50 -15.03
C LYS A 80 -7.01 -12.34 -14.05
N LEU A 81 -8.04 -12.14 -13.23
CA LEU A 81 -7.97 -11.18 -12.14
C LEU A 81 -6.90 -11.62 -11.12
N PRO A 82 -6.01 -10.70 -10.68
CA PRO A 82 -5.13 -10.99 -9.56
C PRO A 82 -5.94 -11.30 -8.31
N LYS A 83 -5.38 -12.17 -7.46
CA LYS A 83 -5.97 -12.58 -6.20
C LYS A 83 -5.08 -12.06 -5.06
N ASN A 84 -5.69 -11.72 -3.93
CA ASN A 84 -5.01 -11.28 -2.71
C ASN A 84 -4.22 -9.97 -2.88
N PHE A 85 -4.93 -8.84 -2.79
CA PHE A 85 -4.29 -7.54 -2.76
C PHE A 85 -3.85 -7.20 -1.34
N THR A 86 -2.70 -6.53 -1.21
CA THR A 86 -2.23 -6.03 0.07
C THR A 86 -1.74 -4.60 -0.13
N LEU A 87 -2.31 -3.67 0.62
CA LEU A 87 -1.89 -2.28 0.64
C LEU A 87 -0.99 -2.06 1.86
N LYS A 88 0.26 -1.67 1.63
CA LYS A 88 1.26 -1.44 2.71
C LYS A 88 1.48 0.04 3.04
N SER A 89 0.89 0.94 2.26
CA SER A 89 1.09 2.38 2.33
C SER A 89 -0.22 3.07 2.72
N PRO A 90 -0.21 4.14 3.56
CA PRO A 90 0.95 4.80 4.18
C PRO A 90 1.54 4.07 5.41
N GLY A 91 0.97 2.94 5.84
CA GLY A 91 1.48 2.12 6.93
C GLY A 91 0.81 0.73 6.96
N PRO A 92 1.22 -0.17 7.88
CA PRO A 92 0.54 -1.44 8.06
C PRO A 92 -0.89 -1.24 8.58
N GLY A 93 -1.77 -2.22 8.36
CA GLY A 93 -3.12 -2.21 8.92
C GLY A 93 -4.26 -2.16 7.90
N TYR A 94 -3.96 -2.11 6.62
CA TYR A 94 -4.97 -2.22 5.57
C TYR A 94 -5.23 -3.68 5.22
N THR A 95 -6.51 -4.05 5.22
CA THR A 95 -6.99 -5.34 4.71
C THR A 95 -7.82 -5.10 3.47
N CYS A 96 -7.44 -5.72 2.35
CA CYS A 96 -8.15 -5.57 1.08
C CYS A 96 -9.15 -6.70 0.85
N GLY A 97 -10.34 -6.34 0.36
CA GLY A 97 -11.35 -7.29 -0.06
C GLY A 97 -11.06 -7.92 -1.44
N PRO A 98 -11.95 -8.80 -1.91
CA PRO A 98 -11.86 -9.36 -3.26
C PRO A 98 -12.08 -8.28 -4.32
N ALA A 99 -11.42 -8.45 -5.48
CA ALA A 99 -11.61 -7.56 -6.62
C ALA A 99 -13.02 -7.72 -7.22
N LYS A 100 -13.74 -6.60 -7.35
CA LYS A 100 -15.10 -6.55 -7.89
C LYS A 100 -15.05 -5.98 -9.30
N ILE A 101 -15.53 -6.74 -10.28
CA ILE A 101 -15.57 -6.32 -11.69
C ILE A 101 -16.57 -5.17 -11.82
N VAL A 102 -16.15 -4.10 -12.49
CA VAL A 102 -16.96 -2.91 -12.75
C VAL A 102 -16.99 -2.61 -14.25
N ARG A 103 -17.72 -1.56 -14.63
CA ARG A 103 -17.76 -1.10 -16.02
C ARG A 103 -16.34 -0.79 -16.52
N PRO A 104 -15.96 -1.24 -17.72
CA PRO A 104 -14.64 -0.97 -18.26
C PRO A 104 -14.34 0.53 -18.34
N THR A 105 -13.18 0.92 -17.83
CA THR A 105 -12.68 2.30 -17.89
C THR A 105 -12.39 2.69 -19.34
N GLN A 106 -12.72 3.93 -19.68
CA GLN A 106 -12.39 4.53 -20.96
C GLN A 106 -11.23 5.51 -20.78
N PHE A 107 -10.20 5.36 -21.58
CA PHE A 107 -9.03 6.23 -21.60
C PHE A 107 -9.07 7.08 -22.85
N LEU A 108 -9.07 8.41 -22.66
CA LEU A 108 -8.81 9.36 -23.73
C LEU A 108 -7.31 9.31 -24.04
N THR A 109 -7.01 9.18 -25.32
CA THR A 109 -5.65 9.36 -25.85
C THR A 109 -5.15 10.78 -25.56
N SER A 110 -3.83 10.96 -25.50
CA SER A 110 -3.19 12.23 -25.16
C SER A 110 -3.56 13.37 -26.13
N ASP A 111 -3.84 13.04 -27.39
CA ASP A 111 -4.32 13.95 -28.44
C ASP A 111 -5.84 14.22 -28.37
N LYS A 112 -6.55 13.59 -27.42
CA LYS A 112 -7.99 13.71 -27.15
C LYS A 112 -8.92 13.27 -28.29
N ARG A 113 -8.40 12.64 -29.34
CA ARG A 113 -9.19 12.27 -30.53
C ARG A 113 -9.73 10.85 -30.49
N ARG A 114 -9.05 9.95 -29.81
CA ARG A 114 -9.43 8.54 -29.72
C ARG A 114 -9.76 8.14 -28.29
N VAL A 115 -10.87 7.45 -28.10
CA VAL A 115 -11.20 6.77 -26.84
C VAL A 115 -10.81 5.32 -26.98
N THR A 116 -10.06 4.82 -26.01
CA THR A 116 -9.71 3.40 -25.89
C THR A 116 -10.37 2.85 -24.64
N GLN A 117 -10.85 1.62 -24.70
CA GLN A 117 -11.55 0.99 -23.58
C GLN A 117 -10.67 -0.10 -22.98
N ALA A 118 -10.65 -0.19 -21.65
CA ALA A 118 -10.06 -1.32 -20.96
C ALA A 118 -10.79 -2.62 -21.36
N LEU A 119 -10.05 -3.72 -21.49
CA LEU A 119 -10.65 -5.04 -21.61
C LEU A 119 -11.48 -5.37 -20.36
N MET A 120 -10.95 -5.02 -19.18
CA MET A 120 -11.56 -5.32 -17.90
C MET A 120 -11.13 -4.28 -16.87
N THR A 121 -12.06 -3.88 -16.00
CA THR A 121 -11.79 -2.99 -14.87
C THR A 121 -12.35 -3.62 -13.61
N TRP A 122 -11.63 -3.48 -12.51
CA TRP A 122 -12.05 -3.96 -11.20
C TRP A 122 -11.71 -2.94 -10.12
N ASN A 123 -12.54 -2.91 -9.08
CA ASN A 123 -12.32 -2.13 -7.88
C ASN A 123 -11.97 -3.05 -6.72
N ILE A 124 -11.05 -2.59 -5.87
CA ILE A 124 -10.69 -3.24 -4.62
C ILE A 124 -10.85 -2.20 -3.52
N THR A 125 -11.56 -2.58 -2.46
CA THR A 125 -11.67 -1.75 -1.27
C THR A 125 -10.71 -2.30 -0.22
N CYS A 126 -9.81 -1.45 0.27
CA CYS A 126 -8.94 -1.77 1.40
C CYS A 126 -9.37 -0.94 2.60
N THR A 127 -9.63 -1.60 3.72
CA THR A 127 -10.10 -0.95 4.95
C THR A 127 -8.96 -0.93 5.95
N TYR A 128 -8.72 0.24 6.55
CA TYR A 128 -7.76 0.38 7.63
C TYR A 128 -8.36 -0.13 8.94
N SER A 129 -7.62 -0.98 9.65
CA SER A 129 -7.96 -1.45 10.99
C SER A 129 -6.87 -1.07 11.97
N GLN A 130 -7.24 -0.30 12.99
CA GLN A 130 -6.32 0.10 14.07
C GLN A 130 -5.72 -1.11 14.80
N LEU A 131 -6.50 -2.18 14.97
CA LEU A 131 -6.05 -3.42 15.59
C LEU A 131 -4.97 -4.14 14.76
N LEU A 132 -5.03 -4.04 13.43
CA LEU A 132 -3.99 -4.60 12.56
C LEU A 132 -2.77 -3.67 12.47
N ALA A 133 -2.98 -2.36 12.48
CA ALA A 133 -1.90 -1.37 12.40
C ALA A 133 -1.04 -1.34 13.68
N GLN A 134 -1.69 -1.54 14.83
CA GLN A 134 -1.05 -1.54 16.14
C GLN A 134 -1.56 -2.73 16.94
N ARG A 135 -0.68 -3.74 17.14
CA ARG A 135 -0.96 -4.86 18.06
C ARG A 135 -1.18 -4.39 19.50
N THR A 136 -0.61 -3.24 19.86
CA THR A 136 -0.81 -2.57 21.14
C THR A 136 -1.52 -1.24 20.87
N PRO A 137 -2.81 -1.08 21.25
CA PRO A 137 -3.52 0.17 21.01
C PRO A 137 -2.82 1.32 21.74
N THR A 138 -2.82 2.51 21.14
CA THR A 138 -2.50 3.75 21.87
C THR A 138 -3.46 3.89 23.05
N CYS A 139 -2.91 4.00 24.26
CA CYS A 139 -3.70 4.25 25.44
C CYS A 139 -3.39 5.63 25.99
N CYS A 140 -4.42 6.30 26.50
CA CYS A 140 -4.25 7.49 27.32
C CYS A 140 -4.44 7.04 28.78
N VAL A 141 -3.44 7.25 29.62
CA VAL A 141 -3.49 6.92 31.05
C VAL A 141 -3.20 8.16 31.88
N SER A 142 -4.09 8.43 32.82
CA SER A 142 -3.87 9.41 33.89
C SER A 142 -3.50 8.67 35.17
N LEU A 143 -2.33 8.99 35.73
CA LEU A 143 -1.85 8.44 36.99
C LEU A 143 -1.95 9.54 38.05
N SER A 144 -2.66 9.28 39.14
CA SER A 144 -2.64 10.11 40.34
C SER A 144 -2.00 9.32 41.47
N SER A 145 -0.83 9.77 41.95
CA SER A 145 -0.19 9.22 43.15
C SER A 145 -0.30 10.22 44.30
N PHE A 146 -0.78 9.75 45.45
CA PHE A 146 -0.63 10.46 46.72
C PHE A 146 0.76 10.13 47.28
N TYR A 147 1.77 10.94 46.95
CA TYR A 147 3.11 11.11 47.57
C TYR A 147 3.87 9.93 48.25
N ASN A 148 3.46 8.66 48.18
CA ASN A 148 4.13 7.57 48.90
C ASN A 148 3.89 6.17 48.27
N ASP A 149 4.96 5.57 47.75
CA ASP A 149 4.97 4.25 47.10
C ASP A 149 4.63 3.08 48.03
N THR A 150 4.56 3.30 49.35
CA THR A 150 4.17 2.28 50.32
C THR A 150 2.66 2.18 50.54
N ILE A 151 1.90 3.24 50.21
CA ILE A 151 0.46 3.35 50.50
C ILE A 151 -0.39 2.85 49.32
N VAL A 152 0.08 3.01 48.08
CA VAL A 152 -0.58 2.51 46.86
C VAL A 152 0.47 1.94 45.90
N LYS A 153 0.36 0.66 45.52
CA LYS A 153 1.31 0.04 44.57
C LYS A 153 1.18 0.71 43.19
N CYS A 154 2.20 1.45 42.77
CA CYS A 154 2.29 1.95 41.40
C CYS A 154 2.52 0.79 40.43
N PRO A 155 1.68 0.60 39.40
CA PRO A 155 1.95 -0.39 38.37
C PRO A 155 3.20 0.03 37.57
N THR A 156 4.12 -0.91 37.36
CA THR A 156 5.38 -0.68 36.62
C THR A 156 5.18 -0.52 35.12
N CYS A 157 4.02 -0.90 34.60
CA CYS A 157 3.66 -0.67 33.22
C CYS A 157 2.14 -0.67 33.04
N THR A 158 1.64 0.29 32.26
CA THR A 158 0.19 0.53 32.11
C THR A 158 -0.31 0.14 30.72
N CYS A 159 0.54 0.25 29.68
CA CYS A 159 0.14 -0.06 28.30
C CYS A 159 1.27 -0.68 27.48
N GLY A 160 0.96 -1.75 26.75
CA GLY A 160 1.87 -2.36 25.78
C GLY A 160 3.10 -3.04 26.37
N CYS A 161 3.04 -3.48 27.63
CA CYS A 161 4.17 -4.08 28.36
C CYS A 161 4.71 -5.33 27.65
N GLN A 162 5.90 -5.23 27.07
CA GLN A 162 6.68 -6.41 26.72
C GLN A 162 7.41 -6.88 27.98
N ASN A 163 7.53 -8.20 28.17
CA ASN A 163 8.29 -8.81 29.26
C ASN A 163 9.80 -8.50 29.13
N LYS A 164 10.20 -7.25 29.38
CA LYS A 164 11.59 -6.86 29.57
C LYS A 164 11.83 -6.67 31.05
N THR A 165 12.68 -7.52 31.60
CA THR A 165 13.16 -7.55 32.99
C THR A 165 14.14 -6.42 33.30
N GLN A 166 13.83 -5.18 32.93
CA GLN A 166 14.62 -4.02 33.34
C GLN A 166 13.73 -2.79 33.52
N PRO A 167 13.82 -2.10 34.66
CA PRO A 167 13.09 -0.86 34.91
C PRO A 167 13.78 0.27 34.15
N ASP A 168 13.40 0.47 32.88
CA ASP A 168 13.75 1.71 32.21
C ASP A 168 12.91 2.84 32.80
N SER A 169 13.60 3.82 33.37
CA SER A 169 12.99 5.05 33.89
C SER A 169 12.32 5.81 32.76
N CYS A 170 11.03 6.08 32.89
CA CYS A 170 10.35 7.07 32.06
C CYS A 170 10.84 8.46 32.46
N VAL A 171 11.36 9.24 31.49
CA VAL A 171 11.47 10.71 31.60
C VAL A 171 10.19 11.33 31.07
#